data_AF-A0A5K0Y1U1-F1
#
_entry.id   AF-A0A5K0Y1U1-F1
#
_cell.length_a   1.000
_cell.length_b   1.000
_cell.length_c   1.000
_cell.angle_alpha   90.00
_cell.angle_beta   90.00
_cell.angle_gamma   90.00
#
_symmetry.space_group_name_H-M   'P 1'
#
loop_
_entity.id
_entity.type
_entity.pdbx_description
1 polymer ?
#
loop_
_entity_poly.entity_id
_entity_poly.type
_entity_poly.pdbx_seq_one_letter_code
_entity_poly.pdbx_strand_id
1 'polypeptide(L)'
;MLEYLCLSRNTFDGHIPEQLDHMLNLDTIDHSHSMLSGQIPKSLKKLQHIQALNLSFNQLEGEIPSGGEFANLSAKSFLRNYALRVAPKLHVPLCLDKTERQSKSNAARVIAACAIGGSVLFAVVCTLIGISCRRKRGSSKRPDDIERLRGITLLVISYRELLHKTSNFSDANFIGSGSFGSVYKGILADGMTVECQ
;
A
#
# COMPACT_ATOMS: atom_id res chain seq x y z
N MET A 1 16.94 -20.07 -15.24
CA MET A 1 17.84 -19.38 -14.29
C MET A 1 17.28 -17.98 -14.11
N LEU A 2 17.12 -17.47 -12.88
CA LEU A 2 16.58 -16.11 -12.68
C LEU A 2 17.73 -15.13 -12.50
N GLU A 3 17.75 -14.08 -13.30
CA GLU A 3 18.77 -13.03 -13.30
C GLU A 3 18.22 -11.69 -12.79
N TYR A 4 16.94 -11.42 -13.04
CA TYR A 4 16.26 -10.17 -12.67
C TYR A 4 15.07 -10.46 -11.77
N LEU A 5 15.04 -9.81 -10.60
CA LEU A 5 13.92 -9.87 -9.66
C LEU A 5 13.44 -8.44 -9.36
N CYS A 6 12.30 -8.05 -9.90
CA CYS A 6 11.67 -6.77 -9.63
C CYS A 6 10.34 -6.97 -8.90
N LEU A 7 10.30 -6.54 -7.64
CA LEU A 7 9.16 -6.59 -6.73
C LEU A 7 8.86 -5.20 -6.16
N SER A 8 9.39 -4.15 -6.79
CA SER A 8 9.23 -2.77 -6.32
C SER A 8 7.78 -2.30 -6.34
N ARG A 9 7.45 -1.35 -5.44
CA ARG A 9 6.13 -0.70 -5.34
C ARG A 9 4.98 -1.68 -5.09
N ASN A 10 5.21 -2.64 -4.20
CA ASN A 10 4.19 -3.57 -3.74
C ASN A 10 3.89 -3.36 -2.26
N THR A 11 2.88 -4.05 -1.75
CA THR A 11 2.54 -4.07 -0.32
C THR A 11 3.19 -5.24 0.41
N PHE A 12 4.27 -5.81 -0.14
CA PHE A 12 4.99 -6.91 0.49
C PHE A 12 5.60 -6.47 1.82
N ASP A 13 5.33 -7.24 2.86
CA ASP A 13 5.75 -7.03 4.22
C ASP A 13 6.53 -8.24 4.76
N GLY A 14 7.03 -8.11 5.98
CA GLY A 14 7.86 -9.13 6.63
C GLY A 14 9.32 -9.07 6.20
N HIS A 15 10.03 -10.17 6.42
CA HIS A 15 11.49 -10.21 6.33
C HIS A 15 11.97 -10.63 4.94
N ILE A 16 13.18 -10.19 4.57
CA ILE A 16 13.85 -10.74 3.39
C ILE A 16 14.21 -12.21 3.69
N PRO A 17 13.74 -13.18 2.89
CA PRO A 17 13.99 -14.60 3.13
C PRO A 17 15.48 -14.94 2.92
N GLU A 18 16.06 -15.75 3.82
CA GLU A 18 17.45 -16.17 3.70
C GLU A 18 17.70 -17.01 2.43
N GLN A 19 16.67 -17.72 1.96
CA GLN A 19 16.67 -18.61 0.80
C GLN A 19 16.99 -17.88 -0.53
N LEU A 20 16.93 -16.55 -0.53
CA LEU A 20 17.38 -15.76 -1.69
C LEU A 20 18.87 -16.01 -1.99
N ASP A 21 19.64 -16.48 -1.01
CA ASP A 21 21.06 -16.82 -1.16
C ASP A 21 21.34 -18.01 -2.09
N HIS A 22 20.34 -18.84 -2.38
CA HIS A 22 20.44 -19.95 -3.34
C HIS A 22 20.33 -19.48 -4.80
N MET A 23 19.90 -18.23 -5.02
CA MET A 23 19.68 -17.68 -6.36
C MET A 23 20.96 -17.02 -6.90
N LEU A 24 22.03 -17.81 -7.02
CA LEU A 24 23.40 -17.35 -7.29
C LEU A 24 23.61 -16.59 -8.60
N ASN A 25 22.62 -16.62 -9.51
CA ASN A 25 22.70 -15.98 -10.83
C ASN A 25 21.91 -14.67 -10.89
N LEU A 26 21.36 -14.21 -9.75
CA LEU A 26 20.72 -12.92 -9.68
C LEU A 26 21.74 -11.81 -9.92
N ASP A 27 21.46 -11.04 -10.96
CA ASP A 27 22.20 -9.85 -11.38
C ASP A 27 21.55 -8.59 -10.79
N THR A 28 20.22 -8.51 -10.87
CA THR A 28 19.47 -7.33 -10.41
C THR A 28 18.33 -7.72 -9.48
N ILE A 29 18.25 -7.04 -8.34
CA ILE A 29 17.16 -7.15 -7.37
C ILE A 29 16.64 -5.74 -7.06
N ASP A 30 15.38 -5.48 -7.42
CA ASP A 30 14.67 -4.26 -7.01
C ASP A 30 13.46 -4.64 -6.14
N HIS A 31 13.56 -4.35 -4.85
CA HIS A 31 12.49 -4.53 -3.88
C HIS A 31 12.17 -3.21 -3.16
N SER A 32 12.37 -2.09 -3.85
CA SER A 32 12.14 -0.75 -3.29
C SER A 32 10.67 -0.41 -3.13
N HIS A 33 10.35 0.54 -2.26
CA HIS A 33 8.99 1.05 -2.05
C HIS A 33 7.98 -0.03 -1.63
N SER A 34 8.34 -0.83 -0.62
CA SER A 34 7.47 -1.84 -0.03
C SER A 34 7.48 -1.70 1.51
N MET A 35 6.94 -2.70 2.22
CA MET A 35 6.84 -2.72 3.68
C MET A 35 7.78 -3.76 4.31
N LEU A 36 8.91 -4.09 3.66
CA LEU A 36 9.86 -5.05 4.20
C LEU A 36 10.45 -4.54 5.52
N SER A 37 10.58 -5.43 6.49
CA SER A 37 11.05 -5.13 7.85
C SER A 37 12.12 -6.13 8.31
N GLY A 38 12.73 -5.84 9.46
CA GLY A 38 13.81 -6.65 10.00
C GLY A 38 15.17 -6.41 9.33
N GLN A 39 16.10 -7.34 9.56
CA GLN A 39 17.49 -7.20 9.12
C GLN A 39 17.72 -7.71 7.70
N ILE A 40 18.69 -7.13 7.01
CA ILE A 40 19.18 -7.66 5.73
C ILE A 40 19.99 -8.94 6.01
N PRO A 41 19.59 -10.12 5.48
CA PRO A 41 20.29 -11.36 5.75
C PRO A 41 21.74 -11.31 5.28
N LYS A 42 22.68 -11.71 6.16
CA LYS A 42 24.11 -11.77 5.82
C LYS A 42 24.41 -12.82 4.75
N SER A 43 23.51 -13.78 4.54
CA SER A 43 23.57 -14.80 3.50
C SER A 43 23.53 -14.20 2.09
N LEU A 44 22.91 -13.03 1.90
CA LEU A 44 22.87 -12.35 0.59
C LEU A 44 24.25 -12.02 0.04
N LYS A 45 25.29 -11.96 0.88
CA LYS A 45 26.68 -11.79 0.42
C LYS A 45 27.18 -12.93 -0.48
N LYS A 46 26.48 -14.07 -0.51
CA LYS A 46 26.77 -15.19 -1.42
C LYS A 46 26.38 -14.89 -2.87
N LEU A 47 25.57 -13.87 -3.12
CA LEU A 47 25.19 -13.44 -4.46
C LEU A 47 26.35 -12.70 -5.12
N GLN A 48 27.25 -13.47 -5.75
CA GLN A 48 28.49 -12.94 -6.34
C GLN A 48 28.29 -12.23 -7.69
N HIS A 49 27.14 -12.43 -8.34
CA HIS A 49 26.85 -11.84 -9.65
C HIS A 49 25.98 -10.59 -9.57
N ILE A 50 25.63 -10.13 -8.36
CA ILE A 50 24.69 -9.02 -8.21
C ILE A 50 25.35 -7.69 -8.55
N GLN A 51 24.87 -7.05 -9.62
CA GLN A 51 25.35 -5.73 -10.05
C GLN A 51 24.47 -4.61 -9.50
N ALA A 52 23.18 -4.89 -9.32
CA ALA A 52 22.21 -3.90 -8.88
C ALA A 52 21.31 -4.45 -7.78
N LEU A 53 21.35 -3.83 -6.60
CA LEU A 53 20.43 -4.08 -5.51
C LEU A 53 19.73 -2.78 -5.14
N ASN A 54 18.40 -2.79 -4.99
CA ASN A 54 17.62 -1.66 -4.52
C ASN A 54 16.62 -2.12 -3.45
N LEU A 55 16.89 -1.75 -2.20
CA LEU A 55 16.05 -2.01 -1.01
C LEU A 55 15.54 -0.71 -0.39
N SER A 56 15.61 0.39 -1.14
CA SER A 56 15.26 1.72 -0.63
C SER A 56 13.76 1.84 -0.33
N PHE A 57 13.39 2.76 0.56
CA PHE A 57 11.99 3.01 0.94
C PHE A 57 11.29 1.76 1.49
N ASN A 58 11.92 1.09 2.46
CA ASN A 58 11.35 0.00 3.26
C ASN A 58 11.47 0.34 4.77
N GLN A 59 11.20 -0.63 5.64
CA GLN A 59 11.31 -0.53 7.10
C GLN A 59 12.45 -1.41 7.64
N LEU A 60 13.54 -1.56 6.87
CA LEU A 60 14.67 -2.40 7.26
C LEU A 60 15.46 -1.78 8.42
N GLU A 61 16.05 -2.65 9.24
CA GLU A 61 16.78 -2.30 10.45
C GLU A 61 18.09 -3.07 10.60
N GLY A 62 18.93 -2.64 11.54
CA GLY A 62 20.21 -3.30 11.81
C GLY A 62 21.33 -2.86 10.87
N GLU A 63 22.39 -3.66 10.78
CA GLU A 63 23.59 -3.29 10.00
C GLU A 63 23.51 -3.77 8.55
N ILE A 64 23.94 -2.93 7.62
CA ILE A 64 24.13 -3.34 6.22
C ILE A 64 25.29 -4.36 6.18
N PRO A 65 25.09 -5.57 5.60
CA PRO A 65 26.16 -6.55 5.45
C PRO A 65 27.34 -5.95 4.69
N SER A 66 28.54 -6.08 5.25
CA SER A 66 29.79 -5.66 4.60
C SER A 66 30.51 -6.87 3.97
N GLY A 67 31.14 -6.63 2.81
CA GLY A 67 31.93 -7.60 2.05
C GLY A 67 31.20 -8.22 0.85
N GLY A 68 31.97 -8.79 -0.08
CA GLY A 68 31.45 -9.25 -1.38
C GLY A 68 30.96 -8.08 -2.24
N GLU A 69 30.00 -8.35 -3.13
CA GLU A 69 29.39 -7.32 -4.00
C GLU A 69 28.66 -6.21 -3.20
N PHE A 70 28.25 -6.48 -1.95
CA PHE A 70 27.66 -5.47 -1.07
C PHE A 70 28.58 -4.29 -0.79
N ALA A 71 29.90 -4.48 -0.88
CA ALA A 71 30.87 -3.39 -0.73
C ALA A 71 30.85 -2.42 -1.93
N ASN A 72 30.38 -2.87 -3.09
CA ASN A 72 30.29 -2.08 -4.33
C ASN A 72 28.90 -1.44 -4.54
N LEU A 73 27.94 -1.74 -3.67
CA LEU A 73 26.59 -1.19 -3.78
C LEU A 73 26.53 0.29 -3.40
N SER A 74 25.68 1.04 -4.10
CA SER A 74 25.45 2.45 -3.81
C SER A 74 24.68 2.63 -2.50
N ALA A 75 25.02 3.67 -1.73
CA ALA A 75 24.23 4.06 -0.56
C ALA A 75 22.76 4.37 -0.91
N LYS A 76 22.47 4.76 -2.16
CA LYS A 76 21.11 4.98 -2.67
C LYS A 76 20.23 3.73 -2.57
N SER A 77 20.82 2.54 -2.69
CA SER A 77 20.16 1.24 -2.58
C SER A 77 19.50 1.01 -1.22
N PHE A 78 19.92 1.71 -0.18
CA PHE A 78 19.43 1.55 1.19
C PHE A 78 18.70 2.78 1.72
N LEU A 79 18.51 3.79 0.87
CA LEU A 79 17.94 5.08 1.25
C LEU A 79 16.53 4.93 1.85
N ARG A 80 16.19 5.77 2.83
CA ARG A 80 14.89 5.76 3.53
C ARG A 80 14.54 4.42 4.20
N ASN A 81 15.53 3.78 4.81
CA ASN A 81 15.34 2.79 5.88
C ASN A 81 15.88 3.39 7.18
N TYR A 82 15.02 4.02 7.98
CA TYR A 82 15.45 4.88 9.09
C TYR A 82 16.19 4.14 10.23
N ALA A 83 16.00 2.83 10.34
CA ALA A 83 16.61 1.99 11.35
C ALA A 83 17.88 1.25 10.87
N LEU A 84 18.30 1.42 9.61
CA LEU A 84 19.56 0.86 9.11
C LEU A 84 20.76 1.66 9.63
N ARG A 85 21.78 0.92 10.07
CA ARG A 85 23.07 1.43 10.51
C ARG A 85 24.11 1.09 9.45
N VAL A 86 24.93 2.08 9.09
CA VAL A 86 26.08 1.86 8.21
C VAL A 86 27.18 1.18 9.01
N ALA A 87 27.74 0.09 8.48
CA ALA A 87 28.85 -0.59 9.13
C ALA A 87 30.08 0.36 9.23
N PRO A 88 30.76 0.45 10.38
CA PRO A 88 31.87 1.39 10.61
C PRO A 88 33.08 1.23 9.66
N LYS A 89 33.14 0.12 8.90
CA LYS A 89 34.23 -0.20 7.95
C LYS A 89 34.03 0.38 6.54
N LEU A 90 32.91 1.01 6.23
CA LEU A 90 32.85 1.91 5.10
C LEU A 90 33.62 3.18 5.51
N HIS A 91 34.91 3.26 5.18
CA HIS A 91 35.68 4.50 5.25
C HIS A 91 35.10 5.45 4.21
N VAL A 92 33.99 6.10 4.55
CA VAL A 92 33.45 7.24 3.84
C VAL A 92 33.88 8.45 4.65
N PRO A 93 34.55 9.46 4.04
CA PRO A 93 34.59 10.77 4.64
C PRO A 93 33.16 11.16 5.01
N LEU A 94 32.98 11.70 6.22
CA LEU A 94 31.72 12.24 6.68
C LEU A 94 31.39 13.46 5.79
N CYS A 95 30.74 13.25 4.66
CA CYS A 95 30.18 14.32 3.86
C CYS A 95 28.88 14.76 4.52
N LEU A 96 28.99 15.65 5.51
CA LEU A 96 28.05 16.75 5.56
C LEU A 96 28.34 17.62 4.32
N ASP A 97 27.26 18.08 3.67
CA ASP A 97 27.23 19.07 2.57
C ASP A 97 27.37 18.47 1.15
N LYS A 98 26.51 18.76 0.16
CA LYS A 98 25.41 19.71 0.01
C LYS A 98 24.18 18.97 -0.48
N THR A 99 23.01 19.54 -0.21
CA THR A 99 21.81 19.29 -0.99
C THR A 99 22.16 19.32 -2.48
N GLU A 100 22.19 18.16 -3.14
CA GLU A 100 22.32 18.10 -4.59
C GLU A 100 20.98 18.57 -5.18
N ARG A 101 20.85 19.89 -5.22
CA ARG A 101 19.75 20.63 -5.82
C ARG A 101 19.98 20.69 -7.32
N GLN A 102 20.10 19.55 -7.98
CA GLN A 102 20.07 19.39 -9.43
C GLN A 102 19.28 18.10 -9.72
N SER A 103 17.95 18.16 -9.80
CA SER A 103 17.27 18.49 -11.05
C SER A 103 15.94 19.19 -10.77
N LYS A 104 15.96 20.50 -10.52
CA LYS A 104 14.74 21.34 -10.54
C LYS A 104 14.71 22.35 -11.69
N SER A 105 15.72 22.36 -12.56
CA SER A 105 15.68 23.23 -13.76
C SER A 105 14.68 22.70 -14.80
N ASN A 106 14.68 21.38 -15.07
CA ASN A 106 13.80 20.80 -16.08
C ASN A 106 12.38 20.59 -15.54
N ALA A 107 12.23 20.16 -14.28
CA ALA A 107 10.91 20.05 -13.65
C ALA A 107 10.22 21.41 -13.50
N ALA A 108 10.93 22.48 -13.13
CA ALA A 108 10.33 23.82 -13.07
C ALA A 108 9.96 24.36 -14.46
N ARG A 109 10.77 24.09 -15.51
CA ARG A 109 10.43 24.45 -16.90
C ARG A 109 9.25 23.64 -17.44
N VAL A 110 9.16 22.35 -17.11
CA VAL A 110 8.01 21.49 -17.45
C VAL A 110 6.77 21.94 -16.69
N ILE A 111 6.86 22.26 -15.40
CA ILE A 111 5.74 22.79 -14.61
C ILE A 111 5.28 24.15 -15.17
N ALA A 112 6.20 25.03 -15.53
CA ALA A 112 5.86 26.31 -16.16
C ALA A 112 5.21 26.12 -17.55
N ALA A 113 5.69 25.19 -18.37
CA ALA A 113 5.10 24.87 -19.67
C ALA A 113 3.72 24.18 -19.52
N CYS A 114 3.56 23.29 -18.54
CA CYS A 114 2.31 22.62 -18.21
C CYS A 114 1.29 23.55 -17.55
N ALA A 115 1.72 24.61 -16.85
CA ALA A 115 0.80 25.63 -16.33
C ALA A 115 0.11 26.42 -17.44
N ILE A 116 0.79 26.62 -18.58
CA ILE A 116 0.26 27.34 -19.73
C ILE A 116 -0.55 26.41 -20.65
N GLY A 117 -0.09 25.17 -20.90
CA GLY A 117 -0.81 24.21 -21.75
C GLY A 117 -1.94 23.44 -21.04
N GLY A 118 -1.75 23.12 -19.75
CA GLY A 118 -2.71 22.35 -18.95
C GLY A 118 -3.91 23.17 -18.50
N SER A 119 -3.77 24.49 -18.36
CA SER A 119 -4.89 25.39 -18.01
C SER A 119 -5.92 25.48 -19.12
N VAL A 120 -5.49 25.52 -20.39
CA VAL A 120 -6.40 25.49 -21.54
C VAL A 120 -7.11 24.14 -21.65
N LEU A 121 -6.38 23.02 -21.50
CA LEU A 121 -6.99 21.69 -21.54
C LEU A 121 -7.97 21.48 -20.38
N PHE A 122 -7.61 21.92 -19.16
CA PHE A 122 -8.47 21.86 -17.99
C PHE A 122 -9.71 22.74 -18.16
N ALA A 123 -9.58 23.96 -18.70
CA ALA A 123 -10.72 24.82 -19.00
C ALA A 123 -11.63 24.21 -20.08
N VAL A 124 -11.07 23.59 -21.12
CA VAL A 124 -11.83 22.86 -22.15
C VAL A 124 -12.55 21.66 -21.52
N VAL A 125 -11.89 20.88 -20.67
CA VAL A 125 -12.53 19.77 -19.95
C VAL A 125 -13.62 20.28 -19.00
N CYS A 126 -13.39 21.34 -18.24
CA CYS A 126 -14.39 21.95 -17.36
C CYS A 126 -15.57 22.53 -18.14
N THR A 127 -15.35 23.13 -19.32
CA THR A 127 -16.42 23.64 -20.17
C THR A 127 -17.19 22.50 -20.83
N LEU A 128 -16.54 21.43 -21.29
CA LEU A 128 -17.19 20.22 -21.79
C LEU A 128 -18.00 19.51 -20.70
N ILE A 129 -17.47 19.42 -19.47
CA ILE A 129 -18.19 18.92 -18.30
C ILE A 129 -19.37 19.84 -17.98
N GLY A 130 -19.19 21.15 -18.01
CA GLY A 130 -20.27 22.12 -17.80
C GLY A 130 -21.39 22.03 -18.86
N ILE A 131 -21.03 21.89 -20.13
CA ILE A 131 -21.96 21.73 -21.26
C ILE A 131 -22.68 20.39 -21.18
N SER A 132 -21.98 19.30 -20.84
CA SER A 132 -22.59 17.98 -20.66
C SER A 132 -23.51 17.93 -19.43
N CYS A 133 -23.13 18.57 -18.31
CA CYS A 133 -24.00 18.77 -17.15
C CYS A 133 -25.23 19.64 -17.48
N ARG A 134 -25.07 20.68 -18.31
CA ARG A 134 -26.19 21.53 -18.77
C ARG A 134 -27.12 20.79 -19.74
N ARG A 135 -26.58 19.97 -20.64
CA ARG A 135 -27.35 19.07 -21.52
C ARG A 135 -28.17 18.07 -20.70
N LYS A 136 -27.58 17.52 -19.63
CA LYS A 136 -28.29 16.63 -18.69
C LYS A 136 -29.37 17.37 -17.88
N ARG A 137 -29.20 18.67 -17.66
CA ARG A 137 -30.18 19.54 -16.95
C ARG A 137 -31.35 20.01 -17.82
N GLY A 138 -31.27 19.86 -19.15
CA GLY A 138 -32.39 20.04 -20.08
C GLY A 138 -33.37 18.85 -20.11
N SER A 139 -32.97 17.70 -19.56
CA SER A 139 -33.86 16.55 -19.36
C SER A 139 -34.43 16.57 -17.95
N SER A 140 -35.53 17.31 -17.80
CA SER A 140 -36.61 17.13 -16.81
C SER A 140 -36.21 16.95 -15.33
N LYS A 141 -36.33 18.03 -14.55
CA LYS A 141 -36.57 17.96 -13.11
C LYS A 141 -38.04 17.63 -12.85
N ARG A 142 -38.35 16.43 -12.33
CA ARG A 142 -39.39 16.27 -11.29
C ARG A 142 -38.66 16.13 -9.94
N PRO A 143 -39.08 16.82 -8.88
CA PRO A 143 -38.44 16.73 -7.58
C PRO A 143 -39.22 15.77 -6.66
N ASP A 144 -38.77 14.53 -6.46
CA ASP A 144 -39.34 13.64 -5.41
C ASP A 144 -38.39 12.50 -4.97
N ASP A 145 -37.06 12.63 -5.12
CA ASP A 145 -36.12 11.53 -4.82
C ASP A 145 -35.15 11.80 -3.65
N ILE A 146 -35.14 13.01 -3.09
CA ILE A 146 -34.23 13.37 -1.97
C ILE A 146 -34.74 12.84 -0.61
N GLU A 147 -36.00 12.40 -0.53
CA GLU A 147 -36.55 11.78 0.69
C GLU A 147 -36.32 10.25 0.75
N ARG A 148 -35.95 9.59 -0.37
CA ARG A 148 -35.75 8.13 -0.42
C ARG A 148 -34.34 7.64 -0.10
N LEU A 149 -33.33 8.50 -0.04
CA LEU A 149 -31.92 8.10 0.18
C LEU A 149 -31.41 8.28 1.61
N ARG A 150 -32.24 8.77 2.53
CA ARG A 150 -31.94 8.77 3.97
C ARG A 150 -32.28 7.42 4.66
N GLY A 151 -32.77 6.44 3.90
CA GLY A 151 -33.28 5.16 4.41
C GLY A 151 -32.39 3.93 4.23
N ILE A 152 -31.20 4.06 3.62
CA ILE A 152 -30.26 2.93 3.51
C ILE A 152 -29.11 3.15 4.51
N THR A 153 -29.42 2.99 5.78
CA THR A 153 -28.41 2.72 6.80
C THR A 153 -27.95 1.29 6.55
N LEU A 154 -26.80 1.08 5.90
CA LEU A 154 -26.15 -0.24 5.96
C LEU A 154 -25.72 -0.44 7.42
N LEU A 155 -26.55 -1.15 8.17
CA LEU A 155 -26.26 -1.55 9.54
C LEU A 155 -25.17 -2.63 9.48
N VAL A 156 -23.92 -2.20 9.63
CA VAL A 156 -22.77 -3.11 9.77
C VAL A 156 -22.76 -3.61 11.21
N ILE A 157 -23.46 -4.72 11.46
CA ILE A 157 -23.45 -5.38 12.77
C ILE A 157 -22.17 -6.21 12.88
N SER A 158 -21.41 -6.03 13.95
CA SER A 158 -20.20 -6.82 14.17
C SER A 158 -20.53 -8.24 14.67
N TYR A 159 -19.70 -9.23 14.35
CA TYR A 159 -19.87 -10.60 14.82
C TYR A 159 -19.92 -10.73 16.36
N ARG A 160 -19.15 -9.90 17.09
CA ARG A 160 -19.17 -9.86 18.56
C ARG A 160 -20.51 -9.36 19.10
N GLU A 161 -21.11 -8.42 18.40
CA GLU A 161 -22.42 -7.89 18.76
C GLU A 161 -23.50 -8.96 18.54
N LEU A 162 -23.45 -9.70 17.44
CA LEU A 162 -24.34 -10.85 17.20
C LEU A 162 -24.22 -11.90 18.30
N LEU A 163 -23.00 -12.32 18.66
CA LEU A 163 -22.75 -13.27 19.74
C LEU A 163 -23.33 -12.81 21.08
N HIS A 164 -23.15 -11.54 21.43
CA HIS A 164 -23.72 -11.00 22.66
C HIS A 164 -25.26 -10.99 22.61
N LYS A 165 -25.84 -10.63 21.45
CA LYS A 165 -27.29 -10.52 21.28
C LYS A 165 -28.00 -11.86 21.18
N THR A 166 -27.33 -12.91 20.72
CA THR A 166 -27.88 -14.29 20.70
C THR A 166 -27.53 -15.07 21.97
N SER A 167 -26.87 -14.45 22.96
CA SER A 167 -26.33 -15.11 24.15
C SER A 167 -25.47 -16.32 23.78
N ASN A 168 -24.53 -16.10 22.86
CA ASN A 168 -23.65 -17.11 22.28
C ASN A 168 -24.41 -18.28 21.63
N PHE A 169 -25.48 -17.97 20.90
CA PHE A 169 -26.36 -18.97 20.25
C PHE A 169 -26.95 -20.00 21.23
N SER A 170 -27.44 -19.51 22.37
CA SER A 170 -28.09 -20.35 23.39
C SER A 170 -29.43 -20.90 22.91
N ASP A 171 -29.82 -22.09 23.38
CA ASP A 171 -31.12 -22.73 23.10
C ASP A 171 -32.32 -21.87 23.52
N ALA A 172 -32.13 -20.95 24.48
CA ALA A 172 -33.16 -19.98 24.86
C ALA A 172 -33.59 -19.05 23.71
N ASN A 173 -32.72 -18.88 22.70
CA ASN A 173 -32.94 -18.06 21.53
C ASN A 173 -33.08 -18.88 20.24
N PHE A 174 -33.20 -20.21 20.34
CA PHE A 174 -33.31 -21.10 19.19
C PHE A 174 -34.68 -20.98 18.54
N ILE A 175 -34.71 -20.78 17.22
CA ILE A 175 -35.95 -20.69 16.43
C ILE A 175 -36.23 -22.02 15.73
N GLY A 176 -35.22 -22.65 15.14
CA GLY A 176 -35.37 -23.90 14.40
C GLY A 176 -34.11 -24.33 13.66
N SER A 177 -34.07 -25.57 13.19
CA SER A 177 -32.96 -26.12 12.42
C SER A 177 -33.43 -26.85 11.18
N GLY A 178 -32.62 -26.78 10.13
CA GLY A 178 -32.85 -27.45 8.85
C GLY A 178 -31.54 -27.97 8.24
N SER A 179 -31.59 -28.43 6.99
CA SER A 179 -30.41 -28.98 6.29
C SER A 179 -29.27 -27.98 6.06
N PHE A 180 -29.52 -26.69 6.26
CA PHE A 180 -28.58 -25.60 5.99
C PHE A 180 -28.11 -24.84 7.25
N GLY A 181 -28.46 -25.33 8.45
CA GLY A 181 -28.03 -24.71 9.72
C GLY A 181 -29.14 -24.57 10.75
N SER A 182 -28.80 -23.91 11.85
CA SER A 182 -29.68 -23.62 12.98
C SER A 182 -29.88 -22.11 13.08
N VAL A 183 -31.13 -21.67 13.18
CA VAL A 183 -31.47 -20.25 13.21
C VAL A 183 -31.73 -19.81 14.64
N TYR A 184 -31.11 -18.70 15.03
CA TYR A 184 -31.22 -18.11 16.36
C TYR A 184 -31.70 -16.66 16.31
N LYS A 185 -32.48 -16.27 17.33
CA LYS A 185 -33.00 -14.93 17.52
C LYS A 185 -32.01 -14.04 18.30
N GLY A 186 -31.77 -12.82 17.82
CA GLY A 186 -31.03 -11.79 18.56
C GLY A 186 -31.80 -10.47 18.58
N ILE A 187 -31.62 -9.66 19.63
CA ILE A 187 -32.25 -8.33 19.76
C ILE A 187 -31.17 -7.24 19.86
N LEU A 188 -31.11 -6.36 18.87
CA LEU A 188 -30.16 -5.25 18.77
C LEU A 188 -30.46 -4.14 19.78
N ALA A 189 -29.52 -3.20 19.93
CA ALA A 189 -29.62 -2.10 20.89
C ALA A 189 -30.76 -1.12 20.58
N ASP A 190 -31.21 -1.05 19.33
CA ASP A 190 -32.35 -0.28 18.85
C ASP A 190 -33.69 -1.03 18.95
N GLY A 191 -33.68 -2.25 19.50
CA GLY A 191 -34.86 -3.11 19.61
C GLY A 191 -35.20 -3.89 18.34
N MET A 192 -34.39 -3.79 17.28
CA MET A 192 -34.57 -4.62 16.08
C MET A 192 -34.27 -6.08 16.37
N THR A 193 -35.15 -6.97 15.92
CA THR A 193 -34.92 -8.42 15.98
C THR A 193 -34.14 -8.85 14.74
N VAL A 194 -33.09 -9.63 14.94
CA VAL A 194 -32.29 -10.25 13.87
C VAL A 194 -32.36 -11.76 13.98
N GLU A 195 -32.45 -12.42 12.84
CA GLU A 195 -32.40 -13.88 12.71
C GLU A 195 -31.06 -14.24 12.10
N CYS A 196 -30.26 -15.00 12.84
CA CYS A 196 -28.92 -15.41 12.44
C CYS A 196 -28.94 -16.90 12.11
N GLN A 197 -28.43 -17.25 10.92
CA GLN A 197 -28.26 -18.62 10.45
C GLN A 197 -26.82 -19.09 10.66
#